data_AF-A0A4P9VWS4-F1
#
_entry.id   AF-A0A4P9VWS4-F1
#
_cell.length_a   1.000
_cell.length_b   1.000
_cell.length_c   1.000
_cell.angle_alpha   90.00
_cell.angle_beta   90.00
_cell.angle_gamma   90.00
#
_symmetry.space_group_name_H-M   'P 1'
#
loop_
_entity.id
_entity.type
_entity.pdbx_description
1 polymer ?
#
loop_
_entity_poly.entity_id
_entity_poly.type
_entity_poly.pdbx_seq_one_letter_code
_entity_poly.pdbx_strand_id
1 'polypeptide(L)'
;VVPARMQAIRTAILTRDFTTFATHTMRDSNSFHAVCLDTYPPISYLTDTSRGIIALITAYNALHPTDPRAAYTFDAGPNAVLYVRSEHVPEVLGLVDAVFPSGVDAVGGGERAEEYYGRARERLWDAERDAVKELVAKIGMAPYPVGSLRRIISTRVGDGPRILARSYDPQVSLLTADGLPKKIAA
;
A
#
# COMPACT_ATOMS: atom_id res chain seq x y z
N VAL A 1 10.73 -18.10 16.17
CA VAL A 1 10.51 -16.70 15.74
C VAL A 1 9.04 -16.40 15.48
N VAL A 2 8.37 -17.12 14.56
CA VAL A 2 6.97 -16.83 14.17
C VAL A 2 5.93 -16.91 15.31
N PRO A 3 5.89 -17.94 16.20
CA PRO A 3 4.85 -17.99 17.25
C PRO A 3 4.85 -16.79 18.20
N ALA A 4 6.02 -16.27 18.56
CA ALA A 4 6.14 -15.06 19.39
C ALA A 4 5.65 -13.81 18.64
N ARG A 5 5.95 -13.67 17.34
CA ARG A 5 5.43 -12.57 16.51
C ARG A 5 3.92 -12.60 16.39
N MET A 6 3.32 -13.80 16.27
CA MET A 6 1.86 -13.98 16.25
C MET A 6 1.19 -13.46 17.53
N GLN A 7 1.77 -13.74 18.70
CA GLN A 7 1.27 -13.22 19.97
C GLN A 7 1.41 -11.69 20.07
N ALA A 8 2.57 -11.16 19.67
CA ALA A 8 2.84 -9.72 19.70
C ALA A 8 1.90 -8.94 18.77
N ILE A 9 1.74 -9.37 17.51
CA ILE A 9 0.88 -8.67 16.54
C ILE A 9 -0.61 -8.77 16.92
N ARG A 10 -1.05 -9.91 17.47
CA ARG A 10 -2.41 -10.06 18.01
C ARG A 10 -2.67 -9.05 19.13
N THR A 11 -1.72 -8.92 20.06
CA THR A 11 -1.82 -7.98 21.17
C THR A 11 -1.88 -6.56 20.63
N ALA A 12 -0.97 -6.20 19.70
CA ALA A 12 -0.93 -4.87 19.10
C ALA A 12 -2.23 -4.48 18.39
N ILE A 13 -2.87 -5.42 17.67
CA ILE A 13 -4.17 -5.17 17.04
C ILE A 13 -5.25 -4.92 18.09
N LEU A 14 -5.30 -5.75 19.14
CA LEU A 14 -6.30 -5.62 20.22
C LEU A 14 -6.14 -4.31 21.02
N THR A 15 -4.90 -3.89 21.27
CA THR A 15 -4.58 -2.67 22.02
C THR A 15 -4.45 -1.43 21.14
N ARG A 16 -4.61 -1.57 19.81
CA ARG A 16 -4.40 -0.50 18.81
C ARG A 16 -3.01 0.13 18.87
N ASP A 17 -2.00 -0.66 19.23
CA ASP A 17 -0.60 -0.24 19.25
C ASP A 17 -0.02 -0.31 17.83
N PHE A 18 -0.07 0.84 17.14
CA PHE A 18 0.45 0.95 15.79
C PHE A 18 1.97 0.77 15.72
N THR A 19 2.72 1.15 16.76
CA THR A 19 4.18 1.05 16.78
C THR A 19 4.62 -0.41 16.76
N THR A 20 4.04 -1.23 17.63
CA THR A 20 4.30 -2.67 17.66
C THR A 20 3.78 -3.34 16.39
N PHE A 21 2.58 -2.98 15.92
CA PHE A 21 2.04 -3.50 14.66
C PHE A 21 2.96 -3.21 13.47
N ALA A 22 3.37 -1.96 13.27
CA ALA A 22 4.22 -1.53 12.16
C ALA A 22 5.56 -2.25 12.16
N THR A 23 6.20 -2.32 13.33
CA THR A 23 7.50 -2.99 13.51
C THR A 23 7.41 -4.48 13.17
N HIS A 24 6.38 -5.17 13.66
CA HIS A 24 6.21 -6.60 13.38
C HIS A 24 5.84 -6.87 11.93
N THR A 25 4.96 -6.07 11.33
CA THR A 25 4.59 -6.17 9.91
C THR A 25 5.82 -6.06 9.00
N MET A 26 6.62 -5.00 9.15
CA MET A 26 7.82 -4.79 8.32
C MET A 26 8.87 -5.90 8.51
N ARG A 27 9.11 -6.31 9.77
CA ARG A 27 10.08 -7.38 10.07
C ARG A 27 9.65 -8.73 9.53
N ASP A 28 8.36 -9.05 9.56
CA ASP A 28 7.86 -10.32 9.05
C ASP A 28 7.90 -10.37 7.52
N SER A 29 7.52 -9.27 6.85
CA SER A 29 7.74 -9.11 5.41
C SER A 29 9.21 -9.31 5.03
N ASN A 30 10.14 -8.63 5.70
CA ASN A 30 11.57 -8.76 5.41
C ASN A 30 12.07 -10.20 5.65
N SER A 31 11.58 -10.85 6.71
CA SER A 31 11.92 -12.24 7.03
C SER A 31 11.40 -13.22 5.98
N PHE A 32 10.19 -13.01 5.45
CA PHE A 32 9.63 -13.80 4.36
C PHE A 32 10.51 -13.72 3.11
N HIS A 33 10.84 -12.50 2.67
CA HIS A 33 11.70 -12.31 1.49
C HIS A 33 13.14 -12.79 1.70
N ALA A 34 13.67 -12.76 2.93
CA ALA A 34 14.98 -13.33 3.24
C ALA A 34 15.01 -14.86 3.04
N VAL A 35 13.96 -15.57 3.46
CA VAL A 35 13.85 -17.03 3.24
C VAL A 35 13.65 -17.36 1.76
N CYS A 36 12.90 -16.54 1.02
CA CYS A 36 12.80 -16.66 -0.44
C CYS A 36 14.18 -16.53 -1.12
N LEU A 37 15.01 -15.59 -0.67
CA LEU A 37 16.36 -15.40 -1.19
C LEU A 37 17.32 -16.54 -0.82
N ASP A 38 17.12 -17.18 0.34
CA ASP A 38 17.88 -18.36 0.81
C ASP A 38 17.50 -19.68 0.11
N THR A 39 16.38 -19.70 -0.63
CA THR A 39 15.93 -20.88 -1.40
C THR A 39 16.89 -21.19 -2.57
N TYR A 40 16.97 -22.44 -3.02
CA TYR A 40 17.73 -22.82 -4.22
C TYR A 40 16.82 -23.46 -5.30
N PRO A 41 16.68 -22.86 -6.50
CA PRO A 41 17.23 -21.56 -6.91
C PRO A 41 16.60 -20.39 -6.12
N PRO A 42 17.32 -19.25 -5.97
CA PRO A 42 16.83 -18.12 -5.19
C PRO A 42 15.58 -17.51 -5.80
N ILE A 43 14.63 -17.15 -4.94
CA ILE A 43 13.39 -16.49 -5.31
C ILE A 43 13.50 -15.02 -4.90
N SER A 44 13.49 -14.11 -5.89
CA SER A 44 13.52 -12.67 -5.65
C SER A 44 12.23 -12.01 -6.15
N TYR A 45 11.35 -11.63 -5.22
CA TYR A 45 10.13 -10.88 -5.53
C TYR A 45 10.35 -9.36 -5.56
N LEU A 46 11.29 -8.85 -4.76
CA LEU A 46 11.50 -7.40 -4.59
C LEU A 46 12.37 -6.83 -5.71
N THR A 47 11.88 -5.77 -6.35
CA THR A 47 12.61 -4.98 -7.36
C THR A 47 13.26 -3.75 -6.72
N ASP A 48 13.98 -2.97 -7.53
CA ASP A 48 14.60 -1.72 -7.05
C ASP A 48 13.56 -0.66 -6.66
N THR A 49 12.39 -0.66 -7.29
CA THR A 49 11.25 0.13 -6.86
C THR A 49 10.75 -0.32 -5.49
N SER A 50 10.62 -1.64 -5.25
CA SER A 50 10.24 -2.18 -3.94
C SER A 50 11.23 -1.76 -2.85
N ARG A 51 12.54 -1.86 -3.13
CA ARG A 51 13.61 -1.41 -2.22
C ARG A 51 13.58 0.10 -1.99
N GLY A 52 13.25 0.88 -3.01
CA GLY A 52 13.03 2.32 -2.89
C GLY A 52 11.89 2.65 -1.93
N ILE A 53 10.77 1.95 -2.02
CA ILE A 53 9.63 2.15 -1.09
C ILE A 53 10.04 1.79 0.34
N ILE A 54 10.76 0.69 0.52
CA ILE A 54 11.32 0.30 1.84
C ILE A 54 12.20 1.42 2.40
N ALA A 55 13.10 1.98 1.57
CA ALA A 55 13.99 3.07 1.97
C ALA A 55 13.21 4.33 2.35
N LEU A 56 12.22 4.73 1.54
CA LEU A 56 11.36 5.89 1.78
C LEU A 56 10.64 5.77 3.12
N ILE A 57 9.94 4.66 3.34
CA ILE A 57 9.15 4.47 4.57
C ILE A 57 10.06 4.33 5.79
N THR A 58 11.23 3.72 5.65
CA THR A 58 12.21 3.63 6.75
C THR A 58 12.76 5.00 7.12
N ALA A 59 13.14 5.82 6.13
CA ALA A 59 13.63 7.18 6.35
C ALA A 59 12.54 8.08 6.95
N TYR A 60 11.32 7.99 6.44
CA TYR A 60 10.18 8.74 6.97
C TYR A 60 9.88 8.37 8.42
N ASN A 61 9.83 7.09 8.78
CA ASN A 61 9.65 6.67 10.17
C ASN A 61 10.81 7.09 11.08
N ALA A 62 12.04 7.20 10.56
CA ALA A 62 13.19 7.65 11.35
C ALA A 62 13.06 9.13 11.80
N LEU A 63 12.29 9.95 11.07
CA LEU A 63 11.93 11.30 11.49
C LEU A 63 10.89 11.33 12.62
N HIS A 64 10.26 10.18 12.92
CA HIS A 64 9.22 10.01 13.94
C HIS A 64 9.54 8.80 14.86
N PRO A 65 10.63 8.86 15.65
CA PRO A 65 11.20 7.69 16.33
C PRO A 65 10.27 7.04 17.37
N THR A 66 9.31 7.78 17.92
CA THR A 66 8.36 7.28 18.92
C THR A 66 7.00 6.92 18.33
N ASP A 67 6.75 7.27 17.07
CA ASP A 67 5.44 7.18 16.45
C ASP A 67 5.55 6.90 14.94
N PRO A 68 5.85 5.65 14.53
CA PRO A 68 5.96 5.31 13.13
C PRO A 68 4.66 5.68 12.40
N ARG A 69 4.82 6.22 11.20
CA ARG A 69 3.73 6.81 10.43
C ARG A 69 3.16 5.82 9.41
N ALA A 70 4.00 4.91 8.92
CA ALA A 70 3.63 3.89 7.94
C ALA A 70 4.37 2.57 8.17
N ALA A 71 3.79 1.47 7.70
CA ALA A 71 4.42 0.16 7.68
C ALA A 71 4.27 -0.46 6.29
N TYR A 72 5.36 -0.97 5.72
CA TYR A 72 5.32 -1.72 4.46
C TYR A 72 5.19 -3.22 4.71
N THR A 73 4.55 -3.91 3.77
CA THR A 73 4.64 -5.37 3.60
C THR A 73 4.57 -5.71 2.12
N PHE A 74 5.16 -6.85 1.75
CA PHE A 74 5.23 -7.36 0.39
C PHE A 74 4.91 -8.86 0.40
N ASP A 75 3.96 -9.28 -0.43
CA ASP A 75 3.65 -10.70 -0.66
C ASP A 75 4.58 -11.27 -1.76
N ALA A 76 4.12 -12.27 -2.51
CA ALA A 76 4.85 -12.89 -3.62
C ALA A 76 4.90 -12.01 -4.89
N GLY A 77 5.41 -10.78 -4.77
CA GLY A 77 5.58 -9.85 -5.88
C GLY A 77 6.15 -8.49 -5.45
N PRO A 78 6.38 -7.57 -6.40
CA PRO A 78 7.06 -6.30 -6.12
C PRO A 78 6.13 -5.22 -5.54
N ASN A 79 4.82 -5.47 -5.47
CA ASN A 79 3.83 -4.50 -5.04
C ASN A 79 3.93 -4.25 -3.54
N ALA A 80 4.13 -2.99 -3.16
CA ALA A 80 4.11 -2.59 -1.76
C ALA A 80 2.67 -2.41 -1.26
N VAL A 81 2.38 -2.98 -0.10
CA VAL A 81 1.20 -2.62 0.69
C VAL A 81 1.66 -1.76 1.85
N LEU A 82 1.09 -0.56 1.96
CA LEU A 82 1.38 0.37 3.05
C LEU A 82 0.21 0.41 4.02
N TYR A 83 0.44 0.04 5.27
CA TYR A 83 -0.47 0.34 6.37
C TYR A 83 -0.12 1.72 6.92
N VAL A 84 -1.10 2.62 6.92
CA VAL A 84 -0.96 4.02 7.33
C VAL A 84 -2.16 4.38 8.18
N ARG A 85 -1.94 5.08 9.31
CA ARG A 85 -3.08 5.64 10.06
C ARG A 85 -3.72 6.77 9.25
N SER A 86 -5.03 6.94 9.38
CA SER A 86 -5.81 7.79 8.47
C SER A 86 -5.33 9.25 8.45
N GLU A 87 -4.80 9.75 9.55
CA GLU A 87 -4.22 11.09 9.68
C GLU A 87 -2.92 11.30 8.87
N HIS A 88 -2.15 10.23 8.59
CA HIS A 88 -0.87 10.30 7.87
C HIS A 88 -0.97 9.93 6.39
N VAL A 89 -2.15 9.50 5.93
CA VAL A 89 -2.38 9.13 4.53
C VAL A 89 -2.00 10.26 3.56
N PRO A 90 -2.42 11.52 3.77
CA PRO A 90 -2.07 12.61 2.86
C PRO A 90 -0.56 12.83 2.75
N GLU A 91 0.14 12.81 3.89
CA GLU A 91 1.59 13.02 3.96
C GLU A 91 2.35 11.87 3.26
N VAL A 92 1.96 10.62 3.52
CA VAL A 92 2.54 9.45 2.84
C VAL A 92 2.31 9.49 1.33
N LEU A 93 1.11 9.87 0.88
CA LEU A 93 0.83 10.01 -0.55
C LEU A 93 1.71 11.10 -1.18
N GLY A 94 1.85 12.25 -0.53
CA GLY A 94 2.72 13.33 -1.00
C GLY A 94 4.20 12.92 -1.09
N LEU A 95 4.69 12.14 -0.12
CA LEU A 95 6.04 11.57 -0.16
C LEU A 95 6.22 10.57 -1.31
N VAL A 96 5.24 9.68 -1.51
CA VAL A 96 5.27 8.72 -2.62
C VAL A 96 5.26 9.43 -3.96
N ASP A 97 4.43 10.45 -4.16
CA ASP A 97 4.38 11.21 -5.41
C ASP A 97 5.67 12.00 -5.67
N ALA A 98 6.30 12.54 -4.62
CA ALA A 98 7.56 13.26 -4.76
C ALA A 98 8.73 12.35 -5.15
N VAL A 99 8.78 11.13 -4.58
CA VAL A 99 9.88 10.17 -4.81
C VAL A 99 9.63 9.26 -5.99
N PHE A 100 8.37 8.93 -6.30
CA PHE A 100 7.95 8.06 -7.40
C PHE A 100 6.95 8.77 -8.31
N PRO A 101 7.37 9.82 -9.04
CA PRO A 101 6.46 10.64 -9.82
C PRO A 101 5.68 9.82 -10.85
N SER A 102 4.36 10.01 -10.84
CA SER A 102 3.44 9.33 -11.77
C SER A 102 3.52 9.87 -13.20
N GLY A 103 3.97 11.12 -13.37
CA GLY A 103 3.89 11.85 -14.64
C GLY A 103 2.46 12.18 -15.06
N VAL A 104 1.49 11.98 -14.16
CA VAL A 104 0.08 12.29 -14.36
C VAL A 104 -0.27 13.52 -13.53
N ASP A 105 -0.88 14.52 -14.17
CA ASP A 105 -1.44 15.66 -13.46
C ASP A 105 -2.62 15.20 -12.58
N ALA A 106 -2.45 15.25 -11.26
CA ALA A 106 -3.49 14.84 -10.32
C ALA A 106 -4.75 15.72 -10.38
N VAL A 107 -4.64 16.97 -10.83
CA VAL A 107 -5.75 17.93 -10.93
C VAL A 107 -6.38 17.86 -12.33
N GLY A 108 -5.58 18.09 -13.37
CA GLY A 108 -6.05 18.18 -14.77
C GLY A 108 -6.03 16.87 -15.56
N GLY A 109 -5.48 15.78 -15.02
CA GLY A 109 -5.21 14.54 -15.76
C GLY A 109 -6.41 13.65 -16.08
N GLY A 110 -7.64 14.07 -15.74
CA GLY A 110 -8.88 13.36 -16.10
C GLY A 110 -8.85 11.87 -15.76
N GLU A 111 -9.16 11.02 -16.74
CA GLU A 111 -9.21 9.55 -16.60
C GLU A 111 -7.86 8.93 -16.20
N ARG A 112 -6.73 9.50 -16.66
CA ARG A 112 -5.39 8.99 -16.29
C ARG A 112 -5.11 9.21 -14.81
N ALA A 113 -5.56 10.33 -14.25
CA ALA A 113 -5.45 10.60 -12.83
C ALA A 113 -6.34 9.64 -12.02
N GLU A 114 -7.53 9.33 -12.52
CA GLU A 114 -8.43 8.37 -11.89
C GLU A 114 -7.87 6.94 -11.91
N GLU A 115 -7.28 6.49 -13.03
CA GLU A 115 -6.64 5.19 -13.13
C GLU A 115 -5.44 5.06 -12.17
N TYR A 116 -4.64 6.12 -12.07
CA TYR A 116 -3.45 6.11 -11.23
C TYR A 116 -3.78 6.21 -9.75
N TYR A 117 -4.57 7.20 -9.32
CA TYR A 117 -4.80 7.46 -7.89
C TYR A 117 -6.04 6.76 -7.34
N GLY A 118 -7.07 6.56 -8.18
CA GLY A 118 -8.41 6.16 -7.73
C GLY A 118 -8.86 6.95 -6.50
N ARG A 119 -9.36 6.25 -5.48
CA ARG A 119 -9.78 6.86 -4.20
C ARG A 119 -8.67 7.60 -3.44
N ALA A 120 -7.39 7.37 -3.73
CA ALA A 120 -6.30 8.12 -3.10
C ALA A 120 -6.35 9.59 -3.47
N ARG A 121 -6.91 9.91 -4.65
CA ARG A 121 -6.99 11.26 -5.19
C ARG A 121 -7.66 12.22 -4.21
N GLU A 122 -8.74 11.80 -3.57
CA GLU A 122 -9.48 12.59 -2.57
C GLU A 122 -8.61 13.07 -1.40
N ARG A 123 -7.51 12.38 -1.09
CA ARG A 123 -6.61 12.66 0.04
C ARG A 123 -5.34 13.42 -0.35
N LEU A 124 -5.04 13.57 -1.64
CA LEU A 124 -3.81 14.23 -2.10
C LEU A 124 -3.72 15.70 -1.65
N TRP A 125 -4.87 16.36 -1.52
CA TRP A 125 -4.94 17.79 -1.18
C TRP A 125 -5.06 18.07 0.31
N ASP A 126 -5.21 17.03 1.13
CA ASP A 126 -5.28 17.18 2.59
C ASP A 126 -3.89 17.43 3.21
N ALA A 127 -2.81 17.17 2.46
CA ALA A 127 -1.45 17.36 2.94
C ALA A 127 -1.01 18.83 2.82
N GLU A 128 -0.36 19.34 3.86
CA GLU A 128 0.33 20.62 3.77
C GLU A 128 1.54 20.51 2.84
N ARG A 129 1.45 21.12 1.64
CA ARG A 129 2.46 20.98 0.58
C ARG A 129 3.86 21.36 1.04
N ASP A 130 3.99 22.39 1.88
CA ASP A 130 5.29 22.84 2.36
C ASP A 130 5.88 21.89 3.41
N ALA A 131 5.05 21.28 4.26
CA ALA A 131 5.49 20.21 5.16
C ALA A 131 6.01 19.00 4.38
N VAL A 132 5.31 18.59 3.32
CA VAL A 132 5.77 17.48 2.44
C VAL A 132 7.12 17.82 1.81
N LYS A 133 7.30 19.04 1.27
CA LYS A 133 8.60 19.46 0.70
C LYS A 133 9.72 19.41 1.74
N GLU A 134 9.46 19.86 2.96
CA GLU A 134 10.45 19.83 4.04
C GLU A 134 10.83 18.39 4.41
N LEU A 135 9.86 17.47 4.45
CA LEU A 135 10.11 16.05 4.68
C LEU A 135 10.90 15.42 3.53
N VAL A 136 10.55 15.71 2.27
CA VAL A 136 11.31 15.24 1.10
C VAL A 136 12.76 15.71 1.17
N ALA A 137 12.99 16.98 1.53
CA ALA A 137 14.33 17.52 1.69
C ALA A 137 15.11 16.83 2.82
N LYS A 138 14.47 16.52 3.95
CA LYS A 138 15.09 15.77 5.06
C LYS A 138 15.40 14.32 4.69
N ILE A 139 14.54 13.67 3.91
CA ILE A 139 14.74 12.29 3.46
C ILE A 139 15.84 12.22 2.39
N GLY A 140 15.96 13.22 1.52
CA GLY A 140 17.08 13.37 0.60
C GLY A 140 17.18 12.29 -0.49
N MET A 141 16.08 11.59 -0.77
CA MET A 141 16.03 10.60 -1.86
C MET A 141 15.85 11.29 -3.22
N ALA A 142 16.63 10.87 -4.20
CA ALA A 142 16.42 11.30 -5.58
C ALA A 142 15.11 10.72 -6.13
N PRO A 143 14.35 11.46 -6.95
CA PRO A 143 13.17 10.93 -7.61
C PRO A 143 13.51 9.75 -8.51
N TYR A 144 12.68 8.71 -8.48
CA TYR A 144 12.71 7.59 -9.38
C TYR A 144 12.19 7.98 -10.77
N PRO A 145 12.51 7.19 -11.83
CA PRO A 145 11.96 7.41 -13.16
C PRO A 145 10.42 7.47 -13.15
N VAL A 146 9.87 8.35 -13.97
CA VAL A 146 8.42 8.50 -14.13
C VAL A 146 7.80 7.15 -14.53
N GLY A 147 6.71 6.77 -13.87
CA GLY A 147 6.04 5.50 -14.13
C GLY A 147 6.65 4.28 -13.41
N SER A 148 7.59 4.49 -12.49
CA SER A 148 8.11 3.43 -11.62
C SER A 148 7.00 2.75 -10.80
N LEU A 149 5.93 3.48 -10.50
CA LEU A 149 4.67 2.93 -10.00
C LEU A 149 3.61 3.02 -11.09
N ARG A 150 2.81 1.96 -11.25
CA ARG A 150 1.72 1.93 -12.23
C ARG A 150 0.46 2.63 -11.74
N ARG A 151 0.13 2.46 -10.46
CA ARG A 151 -1.06 3.02 -9.80
C ARG A 151 -1.00 2.84 -8.28
N ILE A 152 -1.90 3.50 -7.58
CA ILE A 152 -2.15 3.43 -6.14
C ILE A 152 -3.58 2.91 -5.92
N ILE A 153 -3.75 2.03 -4.94
CA ILE A 153 -5.08 1.60 -4.47
C ILE A 153 -5.21 2.01 -3.01
N SER A 154 -6.01 3.03 -2.75
CA SER A 154 -6.35 3.44 -1.38
C SER A 154 -7.59 2.69 -0.88
N THR A 155 -7.45 1.99 0.24
CA THR A 155 -8.53 1.23 0.89
C THR A 155 -8.38 1.26 2.41
N ARG A 156 -9.34 0.67 3.12
CA ARG A 156 -9.34 0.55 4.58
C ARG A 156 -9.78 -0.85 5.01
N VAL A 157 -9.58 -1.15 6.29
CA VAL A 157 -10.12 -2.36 6.92
C VAL A 157 -11.64 -2.43 6.68
N GLY A 158 -12.10 -3.55 6.15
CA GLY A 158 -13.51 -3.82 5.83
C GLY A 158 -14.10 -4.95 6.69
N ASP A 159 -15.35 -5.29 6.39
CA ASP A 159 -16.05 -6.45 6.94
C ASP A 159 -15.75 -7.73 6.13
N GLY A 160 -16.42 -8.82 6.50
CA GLY A 160 -16.33 -10.10 5.81
C GLY A 160 -17.14 -10.15 4.50
N PRO A 161 -17.25 -11.34 3.89
CA PRO A 161 -18.05 -11.54 2.68
C PRO A 161 -19.52 -11.12 2.85
N ARG A 162 -20.10 -10.55 1.79
CA ARG A 162 -21.51 -10.08 1.77
C ARG A 162 -22.33 -10.89 0.78
N ILE A 163 -23.50 -11.36 1.23
CA ILE A 163 -24.52 -11.95 0.34
C ILE A 163 -25.25 -10.79 -0.34
N LEU A 164 -25.13 -10.67 -1.66
CA LEU A 164 -25.76 -9.59 -2.43
C LEU A 164 -27.23 -9.86 -2.76
N ALA A 165 -27.60 -11.13 -2.95
CA ALA A 165 -28.98 -11.57 -3.14
C ALA A 165 -29.16 -13.01 -2.62
N ARG A 166 -30.34 -13.32 -2.05
CA ARG A 166 -30.69 -14.68 -1.58
C ARG A 166 -31.38 -15.54 -2.65
N SER A 167 -31.85 -14.90 -3.71
CA SER A 167 -32.45 -15.52 -4.90
C SER A 167 -31.79 -14.91 -6.14
N TYR A 168 -32.08 -15.46 -7.33
CA TYR A 168 -31.58 -14.87 -8.58
C TYR A 168 -32.01 -13.41 -8.69
N ASP A 169 -31.02 -12.53 -8.79
CA ASP A 169 -31.20 -11.10 -9.01
C ASP A 169 -30.38 -10.67 -10.25
N PRO A 170 -31.05 -10.30 -11.36
CA PRO A 170 -30.36 -9.90 -12.57
C PRO A 170 -29.56 -8.60 -12.43
N GLN A 171 -29.68 -7.82 -11.36
CA GLN A 171 -28.87 -6.61 -11.17
C GLN A 171 -27.47 -6.92 -10.63
N VAL A 172 -27.34 -7.94 -9.77
CA VAL A 172 -26.06 -8.27 -9.09
C VAL A 172 -25.47 -9.61 -9.52
N SER A 173 -26.27 -10.51 -10.09
CA SER A 173 -25.78 -11.80 -10.60
C SER A 173 -24.80 -11.62 -11.75
N LEU A 174 -23.72 -12.41 -11.77
CA LEU A 174 -22.82 -12.50 -12.92
C LEU A 174 -23.32 -13.48 -13.99
N LEU A 175 -24.38 -14.25 -13.68
CA LEU A 175 -25.03 -15.21 -14.57
C LEU A 175 -26.38 -14.69 -15.07
N THR A 176 -26.83 -15.17 -16.22
CA THR A 176 -28.20 -15.04 -16.74
C THR A 176 -29.15 -15.97 -15.99
N ALA A 177 -30.46 -15.86 -16.26
CA ALA A 177 -31.47 -16.75 -15.69
C ALA A 177 -31.27 -18.22 -16.09
N ASP A 178 -30.65 -18.46 -17.25
CA ASP A 178 -30.32 -19.80 -17.76
C ASP A 178 -28.99 -20.35 -17.22
N GLY A 179 -28.33 -19.63 -16.29
CA GLY A 179 -27.08 -20.06 -15.68
C GLY A 179 -25.81 -19.82 -16.52
N LEU A 180 -25.91 -19.02 -17.59
CA LEU A 180 -24.76 -18.68 -18.44
C LEU A 180 -24.09 -17.39 -17.99
N PRO A 181 -22.76 -17.21 -18.16
CA PRO A 181 -22.10 -15.94 -17.88
C PRO A 181 -22.68 -14.79 -18.70
N LYS A 182 -22.94 -13.64 -18.06
CA LYS A 182 -23.43 -12.44 -18.77
C LYS A 182 -22.39 -11.83 -19.72
N LYS A 183 -21.11 -12.06 -19.47
CA LYS A 183 -20.00 -11.61 -20.29
C LYS A 183 -19.10 -12.81 -20.55
N ILE A 184 -18.97 -13.19 -21.82
CA ILE A 184 -18.02 -14.19 -22.28
C ILE A 184 -16.80 -13.43 -22.78
N ALA A 185 -15.60 -13.85 -22.38
CA ALA A 185 -14.37 -13.27 -22.90
C ALA A 185 -14.31 -13.52 -24.42
N ALA A 186 -14.03 -12.46 -25.18
CA ALA A 186 -13.77 -12.56 -26.62
C ALA A 186 -12.46 -13.31 -26.90
#